data_AF-A0A484YA90-F1
#
_entry.id   AF-A0A484YA90-F1
#
_cell.length_a   1.000
_cell.length_b   1.000
_cell.length_c   1.000
_cell.angle_alpha   90.00
_cell.angle_beta   90.00
_cell.angle_gamma   90.00
#
_symmetry.space_group_name_H-M   'P 1'
#
loop_
_entity.id
_entity.type
_entity.pdbx_description
1 polymer ?
#
loop_
_entity_poly.entity_id
_entity_poly.type
_entity_poly.pdbx_seq_one_letter_code
_entity_poly.pdbx_strand_id
1 'polypeptide(L)' 'MISAFWGSAGIDSDGSLLEFDYHEVRTKRAIIENSRHVMLVADHSKFGRNAMVNMGSISMVNALYTDVMPRRACCR' A
#
# COMPACT_ATOMS: atom_id res chain seq x y z
N MET A 1 16.54 -13.27 4.72
CA MET A 1 15.63 -12.69 3.72
C MET A 1 14.67 -11.78 4.46
N ILE A 2 14.63 -10.49 4.14
CA ILE A 2 13.76 -9.52 4.85
C ILE A 2 12.38 -9.55 4.16
N SER A 3 11.37 -9.89 4.94
CA SER A 3 9.96 -9.79 4.54
C SER A 3 9.36 -8.61 5.28
N ALA A 4 8.73 -7.70 4.54
CA ALA A 4 8.11 -6.52 5.10
C ALA A 4 6.59 -6.66 5.08
N PHE A 5 5.97 -6.34 6.21
CA PHE A 5 4.53 -6.24 6.36
C PHE A 5 4.19 -4.85 6.86
N TRP A 6 3.23 -4.21 6.21
CA TRP A 6 2.88 -2.83 6.50
C TRP A 6 1.46 -2.53 6.02
N GLY A 7 0.88 -1.46 6.53
CA GLY A 7 -0.44 -0.97 6.10
C GLY A 7 -0.34 0.40 5.44
N SER A 8 -1.22 0.64 4.48
CA SER A 8 -1.42 1.97 3.89
C SER A 8 -2.39 2.79 4.72
N ALA A 9 -2.38 4.11 4.54
CA ALA A 9 -3.36 4.99 5.16
C ALA A 9 -4.61 5.18 4.28
N GLY A 10 -4.44 5.13 2.97
CA GLY A 10 -5.50 5.07 1.97
C GLY A 10 -5.06 4.30 0.73
N ILE A 11 -6.01 3.74 -0.01
CA ILE A 11 -5.80 3.16 -1.33
C ILE A 11 -6.80 3.80 -2.28
N ASP A 12 -6.31 4.41 -3.34
CA ASP A 12 -7.15 4.94 -4.40
C ASP A 12 -7.65 3.79 -5.32
N SER A 13 -8.77 4.04 -5.97
CA SER A 13 -9.42 3.14 -6.92
C SER A 13 -8.54 2.73 -8.11
N ASP A 14 -7.50 3.52 -8.42
CA ASP A 14 -6.50 3.21 -9.45
C ASP A 14 -5.36 2.30 -8.95
N GLY A 15 -5.30 1.99 -7.65
CA GLY A 15 -4.21 1.24 -7.03
C GLY A 15 -3.10 2.11 -6.42
N SER A 16 -3.26 3.43 -6.36
CA SER A 16 -2.33 4.33 -5.67
C SER A 16 -2.42 4.14 -4.15
N LEU A 17 -1.28 3.86 -3.52
CA LEU A 17 -1.09 3.80 -2.08
C LEU A 17 -0.85 5.19 -1.55
N LEU A 18 -1.71 5.62 -0.64
CA LEU A 18 -1.70 6.94 -0.06
C LEU A 18 -1.32 6.88 1.44
N GLU A 19 -0.56 7.87 1.87
CA GLU A 19 -0.07 8.03 3.23
C GLU A 19 -0.37 9.45 3.75
N PHE A 20 -0.53 9.56 5.07
CA PHE A 20 -0.73 10.87 5.70
C PHE A 20 0.60 11.60 5.94
N ASP A 21 1.67 10.86 6.23
CA ASP A 21 2.94 11.41 6.66
C ASP A 21 4.08 11.05 5.69
N TYR A 22 4.87 12.06 5.31
CA TYR A 22 6.02 11.89 4.44
C TYR A 22 7.16 11.09 5.11
N HIS A 23 7.30 11.17 6.43
CA HIS A 23 8.26 10.38 7.20
C HIS A 23 7.93 8.89 7.14
N GLU A 24 6.63 8.55 7.18
CA GLU A 24 6.19 7.18 6.98
C GLU A 24 6.52 6.69 5.56
N VAL A 25 6.24 7.49 4.53
CA VAL A 25 6.58 7.17 3.14
C VAL A 25 8.05 6.84 2.95
N ARG A 26 8.96 7.65 3.52
CA ARG A 26 10.42 7.43 3.37
C ARG A 26 10.89 6.15 4.04
N THR A 27 10.43 5.90 5.27
CA THR A 27 10.77 4.68 6.01
C THR A 27 10.31 3.46 5.25
N LYS A 28 9.07 3.51 4.77
CA LYS A 28 8.41 2.40 4.10
C LYS A 28 9.03 2.14 2.72
N ARG A 29 9.42 3.18 1.96
CA ARG A 29 10.22 3.04 0.73
C ARG A 29 11.56 2.35 0.96
N ALA A 30 12.31 2.78 1.98
CA ALA A 30 13.60 2.15 2.30
C ALA A 30 13.43 0.67 2.67
N ILE A 31 12.32 0.31 3.33
CA ILE A 31 11.96 -1.08 3.64
C ILE A 31 11.63 -1.85 2.35
N ILE A 32 10.83 -1.28 1.45
CA ILE A 32 10.47 -1.91 0.16
C ILE A 32 11.73 -2.15 -0.68
N GLU A 33 12.61 -1.16 -0.80
CA GLU A 33 13.85 -1.26 -1.58
C GLU A 33 14.80 -2.33 -1.05
N ASN A 34 14.81 -2.59 0.27
CA ASN A 34 15.64 -3.61 0.89
C ASN A 34 14.95 -4.98 1.06
N SER A 35 13.64 -5.05 0.83
CA SER A 35 12.86 -6.27 1.04
C SER A 35 12.55 -6.93 -0.30
N ARG A 36 12.77 -8.24 -0.38
CA ARG A 36 12.38 -9.03 -1.57
C ARG A 36 10.90 -9.41 -1.59
N HIS A 37 10.27 -9.43 -0.41
CA HIS A 37 8.86 -9.76 -0.25
C HIS A 37 8.17 -8.68 0.57
N VAL A 38 7.26 -7.95 -0.06
CA VAL A 38 6.47 -6.88 0.55
C VAL A 38 5.01 -7.28 0.55
N MET A 39 4.41 -7.33 1.73
CA MET A 39 3.02 -7.70 1.96
C MET A 39 2.26 -6.48 2.51
N LEU A 40 1.26 -6.02 1.77
CA LEU A 40 0.41 -4.91 2.17
C LEU A 40 -0.85 -5.44 2.84
N VAL A 41 -1.21 -4.88 3.99
CA VAL A 41 -2.47 -5.16 4.67
C VAL A 41 -3.34 -3.91 4.65
N ALA A 42 -4.51 -3.99 4.03
CA ALA A 42 -5.44 -2.87 3.96
C ALA A 42 -6.88 -3.37 4.13
N ASP A 43 -7.62 -2.72 5.00
CA ASP A 43 -9.04 -3.01 5.16
C ASP A 43 -9.90 -2.18 4.18
N HIS A 44 -11.12 -2.61 3.94
CA HIS A 44 -12.06 -2.00 3.01
C HIS A 44 -12.35 -0.53 3.30
N SER A 45 -12.26 -0.09 4.57
CA SER A 45 -12.47 1.31 4.96
C SER A 45 -11.33 2.24 4.52
N LYS A 46 -10.19 1.68 4.09
CA LYS A 46 -9.06 2.44 3.53
C LYS A 46 -9.16 2.66 2.02
N PHE A 47 -10.07 1.98 1.33
CA PHE A 47 -10.29 2.19 -0.11
C PHE A 47 -11.14 3.45 -0.34
N GLY A 48 -10.69 4.30 -1.28
CA GLY A 48 -11.36 5.57 -1.60
C GLY A 48 -11.09 6.69 -0.61
N ARG A 49 -10.12 6.51 0.31
CA ARG A 49 -9.68 7.55 1.24
C ARG A 49 -8.58 8.39 0.61
N ASN A 50 -8.85 9.68 0.40
CA ASN A 50 -7.84 10.65 -0.01
C ASN A 50 -6.85 10.88 1.14
N ALA A 51 -5.64 10.33 1.03
CA ALA A 51 -4.51 10.74 1.85
C ALA A 51 -3.62 11.73 1.07
N MET A 52 -2.88 12.58 1.79
CA MET A 52 -2.19 13.73 1.20
C MET A 52 -0.96 13.35 0.36
N VAL A 53 -0.32 12.21 0.64
CA VAL A 53 0.96 11.85 0.03
C VAL A 53 0.83 10.54 -0.74
N ASN A 54 1.15 10.55 -2.03
CA ASN A 54 1.23 9.34 -2.84
C ASN A 54 2.56 8.62 -2.58
N MET A 55 2.48 7.41 -2.02
CA MET A 55 3.62 6.54 -1.74
C MET A 55 4.08 5.79 -3.01
N GLY A 56 3.10 5.44 -3.85
CA GLY A 56 3.22 4.94 -5.21
C GLY A 56 2.11 3.91 -5.51
N SER A 57 2.28 3.07 -6.53
CA SER A 57 1.28 2.05 -6.89
C SER A 57 1.39 0.75 -6.09
N ILE A 58 0.25 0.07 -5.94
CA ILE A 58 0.12 -1.28 -5.40
C ILE A 58 0.90 -2.33 -6.21
N SER A 59 1.33 -2.03 -7.44
CA SER A 59 2.23 -2.91 -8.20
C SER A 59 3.59 -3.13 -7.51
N MET A 60 3.96 -2.29 -6.54
CA MET A 60 5.19 -2.44 -5.76
C MET A 60 5.09 -3.49 -4.64
N VAL A 61 3.88 -3.93 -4.29
CA VAL A 61 3.68 -4.97 -3.27
C VAL A 61 3.46 -6.34 -3.92
N ASN A 62 4.01 -7.39 -3.31
CA ASN A 62 3.90 -8.75 -3.81
C ASN A 62 2.56 -9.40 -3.45
N ALA A 63 1.99 -9.03 -2.31
CA ALA A 63 0.72 -9.55 -1.85
C ALA A 63 -0.09 -8.45 -1.16
N LEU A 64 -1.38 -8.37 -1.48
CA LEU A 64 -2.36 -7.54 -0.80
C LEU A 64 -3.27 -8.44 0.04
N TYR A 65 -3.35 -8.16 1.33
CA TYR A 65 -4.30 -8.75 2.26
C TYR A 65 -5.37 -7.73 2.59
N THR A 66 -6.60 -8.09 2.29
CA THR A 66 -7.75 -7.25 2.51
C THR A 66 -8.94 -8.10 2.90
N ASP A 67 -9.74 -7.55 3.81
CA ASP A 67 -10.94 -8.15 4.37
C ASP A 67 -12.09 -8.21 3.35
N VAL A 68 -12.15 -7.27 2.40
CA VAL A 68 -13.09 -7.29 1.29
C VAL A 68 -12.32 -7.22 -0.02
N MET A 69 -12.64 -8.13 -0.95
CA MET A 69 -12.03 -8.13 -2.27
C MET A 69 -12.29 -6.78 -2.96
N PRO A 70 -11.25 -5.98 -3.28
CA PRO A 70 -11.45 -4.69 -3.93
C PRO A 70 -12.05 -4.93 -5.32
N ARG A 71 -12.91 -4.01 -5.75
CA ARG A 71 -13.44 -4.04 -7.13
C ARG A 71 -12.26 -4.11 -8.09
N ARG A 72 -12.36 -4.98 -9.10
CA ARG A 72 -11.34 -5.36 -10.10
C ARG A 72 -10.49 -4.22 -10.71
N ALA A 73 -10.89 -2.96 -10.57
CA ALA A 73 -10.13 -1.80 -11.02
C ALA A 73 -8.77 -1.64 -10.31
N CYS A 74 -8.64 -2.08 -9.05
CA CYS A 74 -7.45 -1.83 -8.22
C CYS A 74 -6.30 -2.84 -8.42
N CYS A 75 -6.55 -4.02 -9.01
CA CYS A 75 -5.55 -5.09 -9.18
C CYS A 75 -5.20 -5.36 -10.65
N ARG A 76 -4.83 -4.32 -11.41
CA ARG A 76 -4.38 -4.48 -12.80
C ARG A 76 -2.86 -4.52 -12.91
#